data_AF-A0A1R0V7P9-F1
#
_entry.id   AF-A0A1R0V7P9-F1
#
_cell.length_a   1.000
_cell.length_b   1.000
_cell.length_c   1.000
_cell.angle_alpha   90.00
_cell.angle_beta   90.00
_cell.angle_gamma   90.00
#
_symmetry.space_group_name_H-M   'P 1'
#
loop_
_entity.id
_entity.type
_entity.pdbx_description
1 polymer ?
#
loop_
_entity_poly.entity_id
_entity_poly.type
_entity_poly.pdbx_seq_one_letter_code
_entity_poly.pdbx_strand_id
1 'polypeptide(L)'
;MAVHLTRIYTRTGDDGTTGLSDFSRVSKNDSRLAAYADCDEANAAIGVAVALGEPSQQIMAVLRQIQNDLFDAGADLSTPVVENPEYPPLRISQSYIDRLEKWCDEFNEALPSLNSFILPGGTALSALLHVARTVARRAERAAWIAVQEHGDSVSVLPAKYLNRLSDLLFILSRVANPDGDVLWQPGKDQ
;
A
#
# COMPACT_ATOMS: atom_id res chain seq x y z
N MET A 1 7.86 -10.39 -18.21
CA MET A 1 6.59 -10.75 -18.89
C MET A 1 5.86 -9.47 -19.24
N ALA A 2 5.31 -9.32 -20.44
CA ALA A 2 4.51 -8.14 -20.81
C ALA A 2 3.04 -8.37 -20.38
N VAL A 3 2.45 -7.40 -19.69
CA VAL A 3 1.03 -7.44 -19.30
C VAL A 3 0.19 -7.02 -20.52
N HIS A 4 -0.71 -7.90 -20.95
CA HIS A 4 -1.60 -7.63 -22.09
C HIS A 4 -3.06 -7.56 -21.64
N LEU A 5 -3.60 -6.35 -21.58
CA LEU A 5 -5.01 -6.10 -21.28
C LEU A 5 -5.79 -5.92 -22.59
N THR A 6 -6.28 -7.02 -23.17
CA THR A 6 -7.03 -6.99 -24.45
C THR A 6 -8.53 -7.19 -24.24
N ARG A 7 -8.94 -8.37 -23.78
CA ARG A 7 -10.31 -8.68 -23.33
C ARG A 7 -10.29 -8.83 -21.82
N ILE A 8 -10.96 -7.91 -21.13
CA ILE A 8 -10.93 -7.83 -19.66
C ILE A 8 -11.63 -9.04 -19.02
N TYR A 9 -12.78 -9.47 -19.54
CA TYR A 9 -13.48 -10.65 -19.02
C TYR A 9 -13.12 -11.91 -19.84
N THR A 10 -12.72 -12.99 -19.14
CA THR A 10 -12.33 -14.27 -19.76
C THR A 10 -13.21 -15.45 -19.31
N ARG A 11 -14.00 -15.29 -18.25
CA ARG A 11 -14.78 -16.35 -17.55
C ARG A 11 -13.95 -17.47 -16.91
N THR A 12 -12.62 -17.42 -17.01
CA THR A 12 -11.72 -18.45 -16.46
C THR A 12 -11.67 -18.46 -14.93
N GLY A 13 -12.41 -17.59 -14.24
CA GLY A 13 -12.51 -17.60 -12.77
C GLY A 13 -13.94 -17.68 -12.25
N ASP A 14 -14.91 -18.05 -13.10
CA ASP A 14 -16.31 -18.21 -12.72
C ASP A 14 -16.52 -19.41 -11.79
N ASP A 15 -15.55 -20.33 -11.74
CA ASP A 15 -15.50 -21.46 -10.82
C ASP A 15 -14.94 -21.11 -9.42
N GLY A 16 -14.64 -19.83 -9.16
CA GLY A 16 -14.08 -19.37 -7.89
C GLY A 16 -12.56 -19.52 -7.76
N THR A 17 -11.86 -19.89 -8.83
CA THR A 17 -10.39 -19.96 -8.86
C THR A 17 -9.79 -18.89 -9.80
N THR A 18 -8.48 -18.67 -9.70
CA THR A 18 -7.73 -17.73 -10.55
C THR A 18 -6.29 -18.18 -10.72
N GLY A 19 -5.51 -17.50 -11.56
CA GLY A 19 -4.08 -17.74 -11.72
C GLY A 19 -3.22 -16.77 -10.91
N LEU A 20 -2.12 -17.26 -10.35
CA LEU A 20 -0.97 -16.45 -9.95
C LEU A 20 -0.14 -16.01 -11.18
N SER A 21 0.93 -15.23 -10.97
CA SER A 21 1.76 -14.74 -12.09
C SER A 21 2.51 -15.86 -12.84
N ASP A 22 2.73 -16.99 -12.18
CA ASP A 22 3.31 -18.23 -12.74
C ASP A 22 2.25 -19.16 -13.38
N PHE A 23 1.01 -18.69 -13.50
CA PHE A 23 -0.16 -19.42 -14.00
C PHE A 23 -0.65 -20.59 -13.11
N SER A 24 -0.04 -20.83 -11.95
CA SER A 24 -0.57 -21.78 -10.98
C SER A 24 -1.96 -21.35 -10.51
N ARG A 25 -2.87 -22.33 -10.34
CA ARG A 25 -4.27 -22.06 -9.98
C ARG A 25 -4.46 -22.06 -8.47
N VAL A 26 -5.11 -21.01 -7.98
CA VAL A 26 -5.44 -20.82 -6.56
C VAL A 26 -6.91 -20.47 -6.38
N SER A 27 -7.45 -20.69 -5.18
CA SER A 27 -8.77 -20.16 -4.82
C SER A 27 -8.75 -18.63 -4.87
N LYS A 28 -9.89 -18.00 -5.21
CA LYS A 28 -10.05 -16.54 -5.04
C LYS A 28 -9.95 -16.06 -3.58
N ASN A 29 -9.93 -16.99 -2.62
CA ASN A 29 -9.72 -16.71 -1.20
C ASN A 29 -8.29 -17.05 -0.73
N ASP A 30 -7.36 -17.40 -1.63
CA ASP A 30 -5.95 -17.64 -1.29
C ASP A 30 -5.33 -16.36 -0.68
N SER A 31 -4.53 -16.50 0.37
CA SER A 31 -4.01 -15.34 1.11
C SER A 31 -3.03 -14.50 0.29
N ARG A 32 -2.30 -15.09 -0.67
CA ARG A 32 -1.47 -14.32 -1.61
C ARG A 32 -2.33 -13.42 -2.48
N LEU A 33 -3.48 -13.92 -2.94
CA LEU A 33 -4.45 -13.12 -3.69
C LEU A 33 -5.01 -12.00 -2.85
N ALA A 34 -5.48 -12.28 -1.64
CA ALA A 34 -5.97 -11.26 -0.75
C ALA A 34 -4.92 -10.15 -0.52
N ALA A 35 -3.64 -10.52 -0.37
CA ALA A 35 -2.55 -9.57 -0.17
C ALA A 35 -2.34 -8.64 -1.38
N TYR A 36 -2.21 -9.16 -2.60
CA TYR A 36 -2.01 -8.28 -3.77
C TYR A 36 -3.29 -7.55 -4.20
N ALA A 37 -4.47 -8.08 -3.88
CA ALA A 37 -5.74 -7.38 -4.10
C ALA A 37 -5.91 -6.20 -3.12
N ASP A 38 -5.51 -6.36 -1.87
CA ASP A 38 -5.53 -5.25 -0.91
C ASP A 38 -4.48 -4.17 -1.26
N CYS A 39 -3.37 -4.55 -1.92
CA CYS A 39 -2.44 -3.58 -2.51
C CYS A 39 -3.11 -2.76 -3.62
N ASP A 40 -3.92 -3.39 -4.47
CA ASP A 40 -4.71 -2.70 -5.51
C ASP A 40 -5.74 -1.74 -4.89
N GLU A 41 -6.41 -2.15 -3.81
CA GLU A 41 -7.35 -1.26 -3.10
C GLU A 41 -6.63 -0.07 -2.43
N ALA A 42 -5.43 -0.28 -1.86
CA ALA A 42 -4.58 0.81 -1.37
C ALA A 42 -4.16 1.75 -2.50
N ASN A 43 -3.83 1.19 -3.66
CA ASN A 43 -3.47 1.96 -4.85
C ASN A 43 -4.64 2.82 -5.34
N ALA A 44 -5.85 2.26 -5.38
CA ALA A 44 -7.07 2.97 -5.72
C ALA A 44 -7.40 4.09 -4.70
N ALA A 45 -7.23 3.83 -3.40
CA ALA A 45 -7.44 4.83 -2.35
C ALA A 45 -6.48 6.03 -2.50
N ILE A 46 -5.21 5.78 -2.85
CA ILE A 46 -4.25 6.85 -3.20
C ILE A 46 -4.72 7.59 -4.45
N GLY A 47 -5.24 6.88 -5.46
CA GLY A 47 -5.80 7.49 -6.67
C GLY A 47 -6.94 8.47 -6.36
N VAL A 48 -7.83 8.13 -5.42
CA VAL A 48 -8.90 9.03 -4.95
C VAL A 48 -8.32 10.26 -4.25
N ALA A 49 -7.32 10.09 -3.39
CA ALA A 49 -6.64 11.20 -2.72
C ALA A 49 -6.00 12.17 -3.73
N VAL A 50 -5.36 11.65 -4.79
CA VAL A 50 -4.77 12.47 -5.85
C VAL A 50 -5.85 13.19 -6.66
N ALA A 51 -6.96 12.51 -6.98
CA ALA A 51 -8.01 13.06 -7.84
C ALA A 51 -8.85 14.16 -7.17
N LEU A 52 -9.08 14.04 -5.85
CA LEU A 52 -10.00 14.92 -5.11
C LEU A 52 -9.30 15.83 -4.10
N GLY A 53 -8.04 15.55 -3.73
CA GLY A 53 -7.32 16.27 -2.69
C GLY A 53 -6.46 17.43 -3.18
N GLU A 54 -6.30 17.62 -4.49
CA GLU A 54 -5.47 18.70 -5.06
C GLU A 54 -4.05 18.79 -4.41
N PRO A 55 -3.29 17.68 -4.35
CA PRO A 55 -1.97 17.69 -3.73
C PRO A 55 -1.01 18.67 -4.40
N SER A 56 -0.08 19.22 -3.60
CA SER A 56 1.07 19.96 -4.15
C SER A 56 1.85 19.08 -5.13
N GLN A 57 2.61 19.69 -6.03
CA GLN A 57 3.40 18.96 -7.03
C GLN A 57 4.38 17.95 -6.40
N GLN A 58 4.97 18.32 -5.25
CA GLN A 58 5.88 17.46 -4.50
C GLN A 58 5.16 16.22 -3.94
N ILE A 59 4.01 16.40 -3.28
CA ILE A 59 3.20 15.29 -2.76
C ILE A 59 2.67 14.42 -3.90
N MET A 60 2.19 15.03 -4.98
CA MET A 60 1.69 14.30 -6.14
C MET A 60 2.75 13.39 -6.76
N ALA A 61 4.00 13.87 -6.91
CA ALA A 61 5.09 13.05 -7.43
C ALA A 61 5.37 11.83 -6.54
N VAL A 62 5.39 12.02 -5.22
CA VAL A 62 5.58 10.94 -4.24
C VAL A 62 4.44 9.93 -4.31
N LEU A 63 3.18 10.39 -4.30
CA LEU A 63 2.02 9.50 -4.38
C LEU A 63 2.00 8.70 -5.68
N ARG A 64 2.36 9.30 -6.82
CA ARG A 64 2.45 8.58 -8.12
C ARG A 64 3.56 7.54 -8.15
N GLN A 65 4.70 7.80 -7.50
CA GLN A 65 5.74 6.79 -7.36
C GLN A 65 5.25 5.63 -6.48
N ILE A 66 4.57 5.91 -5.37
CA ILE A 66 3.99 4.89 -4.50
C ILE A 66 2.96 4.02 -5.25
N GLN A 67 2.14 4.62 -6.13
CA GLN A 67 1.20 3.84 -6.96
C GLN A 67 1.91 2.85 -7.89
N ASN A 68 3.09 3.20 -8.42
CA ASN A 68 3.92 2.25 -9.18
C ASN A 68 4.50 1.17 -8.25
N ASP A 69 5.05 1.57 -7.11
CA ASP A 69 5.64 0.64 -6.14
C ASP A 69 4.60 -0.39 -5.62
N LEU A 70 3.32 -0.02 -5.51
CA LEU A 70 2.25 -0.93 -5.14
C LEU A 70 1.95 -1.98 -6.22
N PHE A 71 2.15 -1.65 -7.50
CA PHE A 71 2.13 -2.67 -8.57
C PHE A 71 3.35 -3.59 -8.48
N ASP A 72 4.53 -3.07 -8.16
CA ASP A 72 5.73 -3.89 -7.94
C ASP A 72 5.52 -4.85 -6.74
N ALA A 73 4.90 -4.37 -5.66
CA ALA A 73 4.54 -5.17 -4.50
C ALA A 73 3.51 -6.25 -4.84
N GLY A 74 2.50 -5.93 -5.65
CA GLY A 74 1.53 -6.90 -6.15
C GLY A 74 2.17 -7.95 -7.08
N ALA A 75 3.13 -7.54 -7.91
CA ALA A 75 3.89 -8.45 -8.75
C ALA A 75 4.74 -9.42 -7.91
N ASP A 76 5.38 -8.93 -6.85
CA ASP A 76 6.13 -9.75 -5.90
C ASP A 76 5.20 -10.76 -5.19
N LEU A 77 4.12 -10.29 -4.58
CA LEU A 77 3.16 -11.10 -3.82
C LEU A 77 2.44 -12.15 -4.68
N SER A 78 2.22 -11.88 -5.97
CA SER A 78 1.59 -12.82 -6.90
C SER A 78 2.56 -13.84 -7.51
N THR A 79 3.88 -13.69 -7.30
CA THR A 79 4.91 -14.56 -7.88
C THR A 79 5.53 -15.44 -6.79
N PRO A 80 5.26 -16.75 -6.73
CA PRO A 80 5.90 -17.65 -5.77
C PRO A 80 7.43 -17.56 -5.83
N VAL A 81 8.10 -17.59 -4.69
CA VAL A 81 9.57 -17.67 -4.62
C VAL A 81 9.98 -19.12 -4.87
N VAL A 82 10.88 -19.32 -5.83
CA VAL A 82 11.42 -20.62 -6.22
C VAL A 82 12.94 -20.54 -6.34
N GLU A 83 13.61 -21.66 -6.11
CA GLU A 83 15.05 -21.78 -6.35
C GLU A 83 15.33 -21.78 -7.87
N ASN A 84 16.29 -20.96 -8.32
CA ASN A 84 16.71 -20.85 -9.73
C ASN A 84 15.56 -20.60 -10.73
N PRO A 85 14.85 -19.46 -10.65
CA PRO A 85 13.79 -19.13 -11.60
C PRO A 85 14.35 -18.95 -13.01
N GLU A 86 13.56 -19.31 -14.04
CA GLU A 86 13.94 -19.17 -15.45
C GLU A 86 14.30 -17.72 -15.82
N TYR A 87 13.61 -16.75 -15.20
CA TYR A 87 13.87 -15.32 -15.35
C TYR A 87 13.93 -14.64 -13.98
N PRO A 88 14.77 -13.60 -13.78
CA PRO A 88 14.76 -12.83 -12.55
C PRO A 88 13.37 -12.19 -12.32
N PRO A 89 12.66 -12.54 -11.22
CA PRO A 89 11.36 -11.94 -10.94
C PRO A 89 11.51 -10.51 -10.44
N LEU A 90 10.52 -9.67 -10.72
CA LEU A 90 10.39 -8.37 -10.08
C LEU A 90 10.05 -8.58 -8.60
N ARG A 91 10.82 -7.95 -7.70
CA ARG A 91 10.67 -8.08 -6.26
C ARG A 91 10.82 -6.72 -5.61
N ILE A 92 10.08 -6.49 -4.52
CA ILE A 92 10.40 -5.38 -3.62
C ILE A 92 11.79 -5.65 -3.04
N SER A 93 12.60 -4.60 -2.99
CA SER A 93 13.93 -4.62 -2.38
C SER A 93 14.03 -3.60 -1.25
N GLN A 94 15.07 -3.70 -0.44
CA GLN A 94 15.29 -2.79 0.69
C GLN A 94 15.29 -1.31 0.28
N SER A 95 15.76 -0.98 -0.93
CA SER A 95 15.81 0.39 -1.43
C SER A 95 14.44 1.07 -1.56
N TYR A 96 13.35 0.29 -1.69
CA TYR A 96 11.99 0.84 -1.69
C TYR A 96 11.63 1.37 -0.30
N ILE A 97 11.98 0.61 0.74
CA ILE A 97 11.71 0.94 2.13
C ILE A 97 12.59 2.13 2.56
N ASP A 98 13.87 2.11 2.20
CA ASP A 98 14.81 3.20 2.50
C ASP A 98 14.35 4.53 1.87
N ARG A 99 13.77 4.46 0.66
CA ARG A 99 13.16 5.63 0.00
C ARG A 99 11.95 6.17 0.76
N LEU A 100 11.08 5.30 1.28
CA LEU A 100 9.96 5.73 2.12
C LEU A 100 10.44 6.38 3.40
N GLU A 101 11.46 5.82 4.06
CA GLU A 101 12.05 6.38 5.28
C GLU A 101 12.64 7.76 5.04
N LYS A 102 13.36 7.95 3.93
CA LYS A 102 13.86 9.27 3.54
C LYS A 102 12.74 10.29 3.37
N TRP A 103 11.63 9.91 2.74
CA TRP A 103 10.47 10.81 2.63
C TRP A 103 9.79 11.05 3.98
N CYS A 104 9.70 10.04 4.84
CA CYS A 104 9.20 10.24 6.21
C CYS A 104 10.01 11.33 6.92
N ASP A 105 11.34 11.25 6.87
CA ASP A 105 12.22 12.23 7.49
C ASP A 105 12.02 13.63 6.89
N GLU A 106 12.01 13.74 5.55
CA GLU A 106 11.86 15.01 4.82
C GLU A 106 10.53 15.71 5.14
N PHE A 107 9.40 14.99 5.06
CA PHE A 107 8.08 15.60 5.28
C PHE A 107 7.77 15.83 6.76
N ASN A 108 8.42 15.11 7.67
CA ASN A 108 8.19 15.24 9.10
C ASN A 108 9.03 16.35 9.74
N GLU A 109 10.13 16.80 9.11
CA GLU A 109 11.05 17.82 9.65
C GLU A 109 10.34 19.11 10.09
N ALA A 110 9.39 19.60 9.30
CA ALA A 110 8.67 20.84 9.57
C ALA A 110 7.43 20.66 10.48
N LEU A 111 7.08 19.43 10.85
CA LEU A 111 5.88 19.15 11.63
C LEU A 111 6.16 19.25 13.13
N PRO A 112 5.29 19.90 13.92
CA PRO A 112 5.41 19.86 15.37
C PRO A 112 5.20 18.45 15.89
N SER A 113 5.85 18.12 17.01
CA SER A 113 5.64 16.87 17.73
C SER A 113 4.18 16.72 18.18
N LEU A 114 3.63 15.52 18.08
CA LEU A 114 2.31 15.19 18.63
C LEU A 114 2.42 14.64 20.05
N ASN A 115 1.46 15.00 20.91
CA ASN A 115 1.32 14.49 22.27
C ASN A 115 0.01 13.70 22.49
N SER A 116 -0.78 13.50 21.43
CA SER A 116 -2.00 12.67 21.40
C SER A 116 -2.21 12.14 19.99
N PHE A 117 -3.17 11.22 19.82
CA PHE A 117 -3.66 10.85 18.50
C PHE A 117 -4.41 12.03 17.86
N ILE A 118 -4.45 12.04 16.53
CA ILE A 118 -5.24 13.01 15.78
C ILE A 118 -6.54 12.39 15.31
N LEU A 119 -7.62 13.18 15.31
CA LEU A 119 -8.87 12.81 14.69
C LEU A 119 -8.72 12.94 13.17
N PRO A 120 -8.84 11.84 12.40
CA PRO A 120 -8.66 11.89 10.95
C PRO A 120 -9.65 12.85 10.29
N GLY A 121 -9.15 13.87 9.60
CA GLY A 121 -9.98 14.92 9.00
C GLY A 121 -9.15 16.10 8.53
N GLY A 122 -9.73 17.30 8.61
CA GLY A 122 -9.11 18.54 8.13
C GLY A 122 -9.44 18.80 6.66
N THR A 123 -8.42 19.07 5.85
CA THR A 123 -8.57 19.24 4.40
C THR A 123 -9.04 17.95 3.72
N ALA A 124 -9.59 18.08 2.50
CA ALA A 124 -9.98 16.92 1.68
C ALA A 124 -8.80 15.95 1.48
N LEU A 125 -7.61 16.48 1.18
CA LEU A 125 -6.41 15.66 1.00
C LEU A 125 -6.01 14.93 2.28
N SER A 126 -5.97 15.62 3.42
CA SER A 126 -5.62 15.01 4.71
C SER A 126 -6.57 13.86 5.06
N ALA A 127 -7.87 14.09 4.93
CA ALA A 127 -8.88 13.07 5.20
C ALA A 127 -8.72 11.85 4.29
N LEU A 128 -8.50 12.06 2.98
CA LEU A 128 -8.31 10.98 2.00
C LEU A 128 -6.99 10.23 2.20
N LEU A 129 -5.91 10.92 2.59
CA LEU A 129 -4.64 10.29 2.96
C LEU A 129 -4.78 9.42 4.22
N HIS A 130 -5.61 9.84 5.18
CA HIS A 130 -5.94 9.00 6.32
C HIS A 130 -6.73 7.74 5.92
N VAL A 131 -7.62 7.82 4.93
CA VAL A 131 -8.29 6.63 4.36
C VAL A 131 -7.27 5.73 3.67
N ALA A 132 -6.43 6.27 2.80
CA ALA A 132 -5.37 5.50 2.13
C ALA A 132 -4.44 4.82 3.15
N ARG A 133 -4.09 5.51 4.24
CA ARG A 133 -3.29 4.98 5.34
C ARG A 133 -3.93 3.76 6.01
N THR A 134 -5.24 3.81 6.32
CA THR A 134 -5.90 2.66 6.97
C THR A 134 -6.05 1.47 6.02
N VAL A 135 -6.26 1.74 4.72
CA VAL A 135 -6.28 0.73 3.67
C VAL A 135 -4.90 0.09 3.48
N ALA A 136 -3.81 0.87 3.45
CA ALA A 136 -2.44 0.35 3.39
C ALA A 136 -2.12 -0.57 4.59
N ARG A 137 -2.59 -0.21 5.79
CA ARG A 137 -2.47 -1.08 6.99
C ARG A 137 -3.31 -2.34 6.90
N ARG A 138 -4.40 -2.35 6.13
CA ARG A 138 -5.18 -3.57 5.86
C ARG A 138 -4.41 -4.48 4.90
N ALA A 139 -3.86 -3.92 3.82
CA ALA A 139 -2.97 -4.63 2.91
C ALA A 139 -1.75 -5.22 3.63
N GLU A 140 -1.15 -4.47 4.57
CA GLU A 140 -0.04 -4.96 5.39
C GLU A 140 -0.41 -6.24 6.16
N ARG A 141 -1.59 -6.27 6.81
CA ARG A 141 -2.05 -7.47 7.52
C ARG A 141 -2.27 -8.64 6.57
N ALA A 142 -2.88 -8.39 5.41
CA ALA A 142 -3.08 -9.43 4.39
C ALA A 142 -1.74 -10.00 3.88
N ALA A 143 -0.73 -9.14 3.67
CA ALA A 143 0.61 -9.56 3.29
C ALA A 143 1.29 -10.42 4.38
N TRP A 144 1.15 -10.06 5.65
CA TRP A 144 1.67 -10.89 6.76
C TRP A 144 0.94 -12.23 6.88
N ILE A 145 -0.37 -12.29 6.62
CA ILE A 145 -1.12 -13.56 6.57
C ILE A 145 -0.57 -14.44 5.44
N ALA A 146 -0.34 -13.88 4.25
CA ALA A 146 0.26 -14.61 3.14
C ALA A 146 1.65 -15.16 3.48
N VAL A 147 2.51 -14.37 4.15
CA VAL A 147 3.81 -14.83 4.66
C VAL A 147 3.64 -15.97 5.66
N GLN A 148 2.69 -15.86 6.59
CA GLN A 148 2.46 -16.88 7.61
C GLN A 148 1.98 -18.22 7.01
N GLU A 149 1.10 -18.17 6.02
CA GLU A 149 0.53 -19.38 5.40
C GLU A 149 1.46 -20.04 4.39
N HIS A 150 2.30 -19.27 3.71
CA HIS A 150 3.14 -19.75 2.60
C HIS A 150 4.64 -19.76 2.90
N GLY A 151 5.07 -19.24 4.05
CA GLY A 151 6.48 -19.25 4.48
C GLY A 151 7.40 -18.62 3.44
N ASP A 152 8.51 -19.31 3.14
CA ASP A 152 9.56 -18.82 2.25
C ASP A 152 9.13 -18.67 0.79
N SER A 153 7.94 -19.15 0.39
CA SER A 153 7.43 -18.93 -0.97
C SER A 153 6.85 -17.52 -1.17
N VAL A 154 6.78 -16.70 -0.12
CA VAL A 154 6.33 -15.30 -0.16
C VAL A 154 7.35 -14.40 0.52
N SER A 155 7.77 -13.33 -0.15
CA SER A 155 8.69 -12.33 0.41
C SER A 155 8.05 -11.56 1.56
N VAL A 156 8.83 -11.26 2.61
CA VAL A 156 8.41 -10.36 3.70
C VAL A 156 8.51 -8.89 3.32
N LEU A 157 9.22 -8.55 2.25
CA LEU A 157 9.53 -7.16 1.89
C LEU A 157 8.30 -6.34 1.46
N PRO A 158 7.31 -6.89 0.74
CA PRO A 158 6.03 -6.19 0.51
C PRO A 158 5.33 -5.77 1.80
N ALA A 159 5.28 -6.66 2.81
CA ALA A 159 4.66 -6.34 4.10
C ALA A 159 5.43 -5.23 4.85
N LYS A 160 6.78 -5.29 4.84
CA LYS A 160 7.63 -4.23 5.42
C LYS A 160 7.47 -2.89 4.71
N TYR A 161 7.37 -2.90 3.38
CA TYR A 161 7.08 -1.71 2.58
C TYR A 161 5.73 -1.09 2.96
N LEU A 162 4.67 -1.90 3.05
CA LEU A 162 3.32 -1.45 3.44
C LEU A 162 3.28 -0.86 4.86
N ASN A 163 4.01 -1.47 5.80
CA ASN A 163 4.17 -0.93 7.16
C ASN A 163 4.72 0.50 7.12
N ARG A 164 5.86 0.70 6.44
CA ARG A 164 6.50 2.01 6.33
C ARG A 164 5.69 3.01 5.49
N LEU A 165 4.97 2.52 4.47
CA LEU A 165 4.08 3.34 3.67
C LEU A 165 2.97 3.94 4.53
N SER A 166 2.43 3.19 5.49
CA SER A 166 1.39 3.72 6.38
C SER A 166 1.91 4.84 7.29
N ASP A 167 3.18 4.80 7.69
CA ASP A 167 3.84 5.89 8.42
C ASP A 167 3.94 7.14 7.53
N LEU A 168 4.41 6.98 6.28
CA LEU A 168 4.53 8.08 5.34
C LEU A 168 3.17 8.72 5.03
N LEU A 169 2.13 7.92 4.82
CA LEU A 169 0.77 8.44 4.56
C LEU A 169 0.22 9.21 5.76
N PHE A 170 0.59 8.83 7.00
CA PHE A 170 0.26 9.62 8.19
C PHE A 170 1.00 10.96 8.23
N ILE A 171 2.29 10.97 7.91
CA ILE A 171 3.10 12.20 7.85
C ILE A 171 2.53 13.14 6.79
N LEU A 172 2.25 12.61 5.58
CA LEU A 172 1.68 13.38 4.49
C LEU A 172 0.29 13.93 4.81
N SER A 173 -0.55 13.20 5.56
CA SER A 173 -1.87 13.73 5.94
C SER A 173 -1.74 14.97 6.83
N ARG A 174 -0.75 15.01 7.73
CA ARG A 174 -0.45 16.17 8.55
C ARG A 174 0.11 17.34 7.74
N VAL A 175 1.03 17.07 6.81
CA VAL A 175 1.53 18.10 5.87
C VAL A 175 0.38 18.71 5.06
N ALA A 176 -0.59 17.87 4.65
CA ALA A 176 -1.78 18.30 3.93
C ALA A 176 -2.79 19.09 4.78
N ASN A 177 -2.53 19.32 6.07
CA ASN A 177 -3.42 19.99 7.00
C ASN A 177 -2.70 21.15 7.73
N PRO A 178 -2.32 22.24 7.02
CA PRO A 178 -1.43 23.27 7.54
C PRO A 178 -2.01 24.08 8.72
N ASP A 179 -3.34 24.14 8.84
CA ASP A 179 -4.02 24.82 9.95
C ASP A 179 -4.04 23.98 11.24
N GLY A 180 -3.48 22.76 11.20
CA GLY A 180 -3.28 21.90 12.35
C GLY A 180 -4.34 20.81 12.52
N ASP A 181 -3.97 19.82 13.32
CA ASP A 181 -4.77 18.62 13.56
C ASP A 181 -5.62 18.74 14.82
N VAL A 182 -6.83 18.17 14.80
CA VAL A 182 -7.67 18.06 15.99
C VAL A 182 -7.19 16.88 16.83
N LEU A 183 -6.75 17.15 18.05
CA LEU A 183 -6.25 16.13 18.96
C LEU A 183 -7.40 15.35 19.62
N TRP A 184 -7.20 14.04 19.75
CA TRP A 184 -8.07 13.18 20.54
C TRP A 184 -8.00 13.56 22.03
N GLN A 185 -9.18 13.62 22.67
CA GLN A 185 -9.35 13.86 24.10
C GLN A 185 -9.88 12.57 24.75
N PRO A 186 -9.05 11.83 25.51
CA PRO A 186 -9.49 10.60 26.17
C PRO A 186 -10.64 10.87 27.15
N GLY A 187 -11.72 10.09 27.06
CA GLY A 187 -12.87 10.21 27.98
C GLY A 187 -13.63 11.53 27.88
N LYS A 188 -13.54 12.24 26.75
CA LYS A 188 -14.33 13.46 26.52
C LYS A 188 -15.81 13.15 26.79
N ASP A 189 -16.41 13.94 27.67
CA ASP A 189 -17.82 13.84 28.12
C ASP A 189 -18.16 12.65 29.05
N GLN A 190 -17.16 11.99 29.68
CA GLN A 190 -17.34 11.01 30.77
C GLN A 190 -17.10 11.60 32.17
#